data_AF-A0A7J5VRT0-F1
#
_entry.id   AF-A0A7J5VRT0-F1
#
_cell.length_a   1.000
_cell.length_b   1.000
_cell.length_c   1.000
_cell.angle_alpha   90.00
_cell.angle_beta   90.00
_cell.angle_gamma   90.00
#
_symmetry.space_group_name_H-M   'P 1'
#
loop_
_entity.id
_entity.type
_entity.pdbx_description
1 polymer ?
#
loop_
_entity_poly.entity_id
_entity_poly.type
_entity_poly.pdbx_seq_one_letter_code
_entity_poly.pdbx_strand_id
1 'polypeptide(L)'
;MGRVQRSLFSHLNECLDTRLTEQEQQLVTILEIVQVEKYVPKSAVTQWMGRKPLNRQAIARAFAAKAVYRISKTSDLRRALLATRNLRSICGFRALGEIPSESTFSRTFTEFAASELGSRAHDALVKDYLEGELLGHISRDSTAIVGREKPVRKVKEQKKPRKRGRPAKGEQREPVVEKRLERQLGQSVGEAIRELPSRCDRGTKKNAKGYKTS
;
A
#
# COMPACT_ATOMS: atom_id res chain seq x y z
N MET A 1 4.05 -20.99 -0.38
CA MET A 1 2.80 -21.05 0.40
C MET A 1 3.11 -21.53 1.80
N GLY A 2 3.02 -20.66 2.80
CA GLY A 2 3.33 -21.01 4.19
C GLY A 2 2.50 -22.20 4.64
N ARG A 3 3.17 -23.29 5.04
CA ARG A 3 2.51 -24.41 5.71
C ARG A 3 2.12 -23.92 7.10
N VAL A 4 0.95 -23.30 7.24
CA VAL A 4 0.32 -23.14 8.54
C VAL A 4 0.24 -24.54 9.12
N GLN A 5 0.91 -24.75 10.24
CA GLN A 5 0.97 -26.07 10.86
C GLN A 5 -0.46 -26.46 11.23
N ARG A 6 -1.05 -27.44 10.53
CA ARG A 6 -2.41 -27.93 10.85
C ARG A 6 -2.52 -28.40 12.32
N SER A 7 -1.40 -28.78 12.92
CA SER A 7 -1.28 -29.13 14.34
C SER A 7 -1.36 -27.94 15.31
N LEU A 8 -1.08 -26.71 14.86
CA LEU A 8 -1.03 -25.53 15.71
C LEU A 8 -2.41 -25.20 16.28
N PHE A 9 -3.47 -25.31 15.47
CA PHE A 9 -4.84 -25.05 15.94
C PHE A 9 -5.34 -26.06 16.95
N SER A 10 -4.95 -27.33 16.83
CA SER A 10 -5.29 -28.36 17.82
C SER A 10 -4.73 -27.99 19.20
N HIS A 11 -3.44 -27.65 19.26
CA HIS A 11 -2.79 -27.23 20.50
C HIS A 11 -3.32 -25.89 21.04
N LEU A 12 -3.63 -24.92 20.17
CA LEU A 12 -4.23 -23.66 20.61
C LEU A 12 -5.65 -23.87 21.19
N ASN A 13 -6.44 -24.76 20.60
CA ASN A 13 -7.76 -25.10 21.13
C ASN A 13 -7.68 -25.82 22.48
N GLU A 14 -6.59 -26.54 22.77
CA GLU A 14 -6.33 -27.14 24.09
C GLU A 14 -5.94 -26.08 25.13
N CYS A 15 -5.19 -25.04 24.71
CA CYS A 15 -4.73 -23.98 25.61
C CYS A 15 -5.79 -22.90 25.90
N LEU A 16 -6.85 -22.82 25.09
CA LEU A 16 -7.89 -21.81 25.20
C LEU A 16 -9.18 -22.41 25.75
N ASP A 17 -9.81 -21.71 26.69
CA ASP A 17 -11.08 -22.11 27.31
C ASP A 17 -12.20 -22.31 26.28
N THR A 18 -12.14 -21.61 25.14
CA THR A 18 -13.13 -21.67 24.07
C THR A 18 -12.47 -21.93 22.73
N ARG A 19 -13.07 -22.82 21.93
CA ARG A 19 -12.61 -23.13 20.57
C ARG A 19 -12.53 -21.86 19.71
N LEU A 20 -11.47 -21.78 18.91
CA LEU A 20 -11.23 -20.66 18.02
C LEU A 20 -12.26 -20.62 16.89
N THR A 21 -12.86 -19.46 16.68
CA THR A 21 -13.71 -19.19 15.51
C THR A 21 -12.87 -19.15 14.22
N GLU A 22 -13.48 -19.30 13.05
CA GLU A 22 -12.78 -19.23 11.76
C GLU A 22 -12.04 -17.89 11.57
N GLN A 23 -12.65 -16.78 11.99
CA GLN A 23 -12.01 -15.47 11.94
C GLN A 23 -10.78 -15.37 12.86
N GLU A 24 -10.85 -15.98 14.04
CA GLU A 24 -9.71 -16.03 14.97
C GLU A 24 -8.58 -16.92 14.43
N GLN A 25 -8.91 -18.06 13.80
CA GLN A 25 -7.94 -18.93 13.13
C GLN A 25 -7.25 -18.21 11.97
N GLN A 26 -8.01 -17.43 11.19
CA GLN A 26 -7.46 -16.58 10.13
C GLN A 26 -6.51 -15.53 10.71
N LEU A 27 -6.87 -14.88 11.82
CA LEU A 27 -5.99 -13.92 12.49
C LEU A 27 -4.68 -14.57 12.95
N VAL A 28 -4.75 -15.73 13.60
CA VAL A 28 -3.56 -16.47 14.05
C VAL A 28 -2.65 -16.79 12.87
N THR A 29 -3.21 -17.30 11.77
CA THR A 29 -2.47 -17.58 10.52
C THR A 29 -1.74 -16.34 10.01
N ILE A 30 -2.43 -15.20 9.96
CA ILE A 30 -1.85 -13.94 9.49
C ILE A 30 -0.72 -13.48 10.40
N LEU A 31 -0.90 -13.57 11.72
CA LEU A 31 0.14 -13.19 12.68
C LEU A 31 1.37 -14.11 12.61
N GLU A 32 1.17 -15.41 12.35
CA GLU A 32 2.25 -16.38 12.17
C GLU A 32 3.11 -16.09 10.94
N ILE A 33 2.49 -15.64 9.84
CA ILE A 33 3.18 -15.30 8.59
C ILE A 33 3.80 -13.91 8.68
N VAL A 34 3.01 -12.89 9.02
CA VAL A 34 3.43 -11.47 8.99
C VAL A 34 4.40 -11.14 10.12
N GLN A 35 4.20 -11.74 11.30
CA GLN A 35 5.06 -11.57 12.48
C GLN A 35 5.35 -10.10 12.80
N VAL A 36 4.30 -9.26 12.74
CA VAL A 36 4.37 -7.80 12.85
C VAL A 36 5.08 -7.33 14.13
N GLU A 37 5.03 -8.13 15.20
CA GLU A 37 5.71 -7.88 16.47
C GLU A 37 7.24 -7.83 16.37
N LYS A 38 7.85 -8.40 15.33
CA LYS A 38 9.31 -8.40 15.14
C LYS A 38 9.84 -7.02 14.74
N TYR A 39 9.00 -6.22 14.09
CA TYR A 39 9.37 -4.91 13.54
C TYR A 39 9.10 -3.76 14.51
N VAL A 40 8.62 -4.07 15.71
CA VAL A 40 8.30 -3.12 16.77
C VAL A 40 9.30 -3.29 17.93
N PRO A 41 9.73 -2.21 18.60
CA PRO A 41 10.65 -2.32 19.73
C PRO A 41 10.13 -3.30 20.78
N LYS A 42 11.01 -4.26 21.16
CA LYS A 42 10.77 -5.20 22.26
C LYS A 42 10.64 -4.39 23.56
N SER A 43 9.39 -4.22 24.00
CA SER A 43 8.95 -3.60 25.26
C SER A 43 10.05 -3.32 26.27
N ALA A 44 10.25 -2.05 26.66
CA ALA A 44 10.93 -1.55 27.86
C ALA A 44 12.36 -2.01 28.18
N VAL A 45 12.90 -3.05 27.55
CA VAL A 45 14.25 -3.58 27.80
C VAL A 45 15.32 -2.58 27.37
N THR A 46 15.03 -1.80 26.34
CA THR A 46 15.93 -0.76 25.82
C THR A 46 15.77 0.59 26.54
N GLN A 47 14.81 0.74 27.45
CA GLN A 47 14.53 2.01 28.12
C GLN A 47 14.98 1.97 29.58
N TRP A 48 16.09 2.64 29.88
CA TRP A 48 16.68 2.69 31.23
C TRP A 48 15.93 3.62 32.19
N MET A 49 15.31 4.70 31.68
CA MET A 49 14.68 5.72 32.51
C MET A 49 13.23 6.01 32.08
N GLY A 50 12.38 6.34 33.05
CA GLY A 50 10.97 6.73 32.84
C GLY A 50 9.97 5.57 32.91
N ARG A 51 8.69 5.89 32.67
CA ARG A 51 7.61 4.90 32.67
C ARG A 51 7.79 3.94 31.49
N LYS A 52 7.90 2.65 31.80
CA LYS A 52 8.00 1.59 30.80
C LYS A 52 6.79 1.64 29.85
N PRO A 53 7.01 1.61 28.53
CA PRO A 53 5.92 1.61 27.56
C PRO A 53 5.10 0.33 27.71
N LEU A 54 3.78 0.41 27.48
CA LEU A 54 2.93 -0.78 27.38
C LEU A 54 3.45 -1.70 26.27
N ASN A 55 3.10 -2.99 26.36
CA ASN A 55 3.58 -4.02 25.47
C ASN A 55 3.30 -3.70 23.99
N ARG A 56 4.30 -3.14 23.30
CA ARG A 56 4.16 -2.68 21.91
C ARG A 56 3.93 -3.83 20.94
N GLN A 57 4.42 -5.03 21.25
CA GLN A 57 4.18 -6.23 20.43
C GLN A 57 2.70 -6.61 20.46
N ALA A 58 2.08 -6.58 21.65
CA ALA A 58 0.65 -6.88 21.77
C ALA A 58 -0.22 -5.83 21.07
N ILE A 59 0.18 -4.56 21.15
CA ILE A 59 -0.47 -3.46 20.42
C ILE A 59 -0.31 -3.63 18.90
N ALA A 60 0.85 -4.09 18.42
CA ALA A 60 1.10 -4.34 17.00
C ALA A 60 0.24 -5.50 16.46
N ARG A 61 0.10 -6.59 17.24
CA ARG A 61 -0.82 -7.68 16.90
C ARG A 61 -2.28 -7.20 16.89
N ALA A 62 -2.68 -6.36 17.85
CA ALA A 62 -4.00 -5.74 17.86
C ALA A 62 -4.22 -4.78 16.68
N PHE A 63 -3.18 -4.11 16.20
CA PHE A 63 -3.22 -3.29 14.98
C PHE A 63 -3.52 -4.15 13.74
N ALA A 64 -2.85 -5.30 13.60
CA ALA A 64 -3.16 -6.25 12.54
C ALA A 64 -4.58 -6.83 12.69
N ALA A 65 -5.00 -7.18 13.91
CA ALA A 65 -6.35 -7.65 14.20
C ALA A 65 -7.43 -6.62 13.80
N LYS A 66 -7.20 -5.33 14.07
CA LYS A 66 -8.10 -4.25 13.66
C LYS A 66 -8.36 -4.28 12.14
N ALA A 67 -7.31 -4.51 11.34
CA ALA A 67 -7.42 -4.59 9.88
C ALA A 67 -8.16 -5.85 9.42
N VAL A 68 -7.84 -7.02 10.00
CA VAL A 68 -8.50 -8.30 9.66
C VAL A 68 -9.99 -8.26 9.97
N TYR A 69 -10.37 -7.74 11.14
CA TYR A 69 -11.76 -7.62 11.58
C TYR A 69 -12.48 -6.41 10.96
N ARG A 70 -11.81 -5.63 10.09
CA ARG A 70 -12.36 -4.42 9.43
C ARG A 70 -12.95 -3.41 10.43
N ILE A 71 -12.37 -3.32 11.62
CA ILE A 71 -12.82 -2.42 12.67
C ILE A 71 -12.39 -1.01 12.30
N SER A 72 -13.34 -0.09 12.21
CA SER A 72 -13.04 1.30 11.83
C SER A 72 -12.43 2.08 13.01
N LYS A 73 -13.11 2.11 14.15
CA LYS A 73 -12.74 2.95 15.31
C LYS A 73 -11.85 2.21 16.31
N THR A 74 -10.99 2.96 17.00
CA THR A 74 -10.12 2.43 18.07
C THR A 74 -10.88 2.03 19.33
N SER A 75 -11.94 2.77 19.67
CA SER A 75 -12.87 2.42 20.75
C SER A 75 -13.50 1.04 20.55
N ASP A 76 -13.89 0.72 19.33
CA ASP A 76 -14.51 -0.56 18.95
C ASP A 76 -13.50 -1.71 19.09
N LEU A 77 -12.24 -1.51 18.70
CA LEU A 77 -11.17 -2.47 18.91
C LEU A 77 -10.96 -2.75 20.40
N ARG A 78 -10.87 -1.68 21.22
CA ARG A 78 -10.71 -1.83 22.67
C ARG A 78 -11.88 -2.59 23.29
N ARG A 79 -13.10 -2.28 22.86
CA ARG A 79 -14.32 -2.97 23.32
C ARG A 79 -14.30 -4.45 22.94
N ALA A 80 -13.89 -4.80 21.71
CA ALA A 80 -13.75 -6.18 21.28
C ALA A 80 -12.69 -6.95 22.12
N LEU A 81 -11.55 -6.34 22.42
CA LEU A 81 -10.51 -6.93 23.29
C LEU A 81 -10.97 -7.15 24.74
N LEU A 82 -11.83 -6.27 25.26
CA LEU A 82 -12.41 -6.42 26.59
C LEU A 82 -13.45 -7.54 26.61
N ALA A 83 -14.31 -7.61 25.59
CA ALA A 83 -15.39 -8.58 25.50
C ALA A 83 -14.88 -10.01 25.26
N THR A 84 -13.96 -10.20 24.31
CA THR A 84 -13.55 -11.52 23.85
C THR A 84 -12.19 -11.92 24.42
N ARG A 85 -12.16 -12.99 25.22
CA ARG A 85 -10.91 -13.52 25.80
C ARG A 85 -9.96 -14.08 24.74
N ASN A 86 -10.47 -14.82 23.75
CA ASN A 86 -9.65 -15.39 22.67
C ASN A 86 -8.91 -14.30 21.89
N LEU A 87 -9.61 -13.29 21.37
CA LEU A 87 -9.00 -12.16 20.67
C LEU A 87 -7.93 -11.45 21.50
N ARG A 88 -8.19 -11.26 22.80
CA ARG A 88 -7.26 -10.67 23.75
C ARG A 88 -5.98 -11.52 23.90
N SER A 89 -6.14 -12.83 24.10
CA SER A 89 -5.04 -13.80 24.21
C SER A 89 -4.22 -13.89 22.92
N ILE A 90 -4.87 -13.94 21.75
CA ILE A 90 -4.21 -13.98 20.43
C ILE A 90 -3.35 -12.73 20.22
N CYS A 91 -3.88 -11.55 20.58
CA CYS A 91 -3.11 -10.32 20.53
C CYS A 91 -1.94 -10.31 21.54
N GLY A 92 -1.95 -11.16 22.57
CA GLY A 92 -0.89 -11.28 23.57
C GLY A 92 -1.13 -10.47 24.85
N PHE A 93 -2.38 -10.06 25.11
CA PHE A 93 -2.77 -9.48 26.40
C PHE A 93 -3.26 -10.60 27.33
N ARG A 94 -2.67 -10.74 28.51
CA ARG A 94 -3.01 -11.81 29.46
C ARG A 94 -4.18 -11.42 30.35
N ALA A 95 -4.20 -10.18 30.83
CA ALA A 95 -5.20 -9.67 31.75
C ALA A 95 -5.97 -8.47 31.17
N LEU A 96 -7.18 -8.24 31.68
CA LEU A 96 -8.00 -7.07 31.29
C LEU A 96 -7.29 -5.74 31.59
N GLY A 97 -6.51 -5.67 32.68
CA GLY A 97 -5.74 -4.49 33.06
C GLY A 97 -4.56 -4.17 32.15
N GLU A 98 -4.12 -5.11 31.30
CA GLU A 98 -3.04 -4.86 30.33
C GLU A 98 -3.54 -4.14 29.07
N ILE A 99 -4.86 -4.11 28.85
CA ILE A 99 -5.45 -3.49 27.66
C ILE A 99 -5.26 -1.96 27.75
N PRO A 100 -4.54 -1.34 26.79
CA PRO A 100 -4.35 0.10 26.77
C PRO A 100 -5.67 0.88 26.70
N SER A 101 -5.62 2.14 27.13
CA SER A 101 -6.69 3.10 26.81
C SER A 101 -6.74 3.38 25.31
N GLU A 102 -7.89 3.86 24.84
CA GLU A 102 -8.06 4.26 23.44
C GLU A 102 -7.03 5.32 22.99
N SER A 103 -6.76 6.31 23.83
CA SER A 103 -5.76 7.34 23.55
C SER A 103 -4.36 6.77 23.39
N THR A 104 -4.02 5.73 24.15
CA THR A 104 -2.75 5.02 24.00
C THR A 104 -2.70 4.31 22.64
N PHE A 105 -3.74 3.54 22.29
CA PHE A 105 -3.83 2.89 20.97
C PHE A 105 -3.66 3.89 19.83
N SER A 106 -4.40 5.00 19.86
CA SER A 106 -4.32 6.04 18.83
C SER A 106 -2.91 6.57 18.65
N ARG A 107 -2.23 6.97 19.75
CA ARG A 107 -0.84 7.46 19.71
C ARG A 107 0.11 6.40 19.14
N THR A 108 -0.01 5.16 19.61
CA THR A 108 0.85 4.06 19.13
C THR A 108 0.63 3.74 17.65
N PHE A 109 -0.61 3.85 17.14
CA PHE A 109 -0.89 3.63 15.73
C PHE A 109 -0.34 4.75 14.84
N THR A 110 -0.37 5.99 15.33
CA THR A 110 0.31 7.11 14.67
C THR A 110 1.82 6.87 14.59
N GLU A 111 2.44 6.39 15.68
CA GLU A 111 3.86 6.02 15.66
C GLU A 111 4.14 4.88 14.68
N PHE A 112 3.31 3.84 14.62
CA PHE A 112 3.46 2.74 13.66
C PHE A 112 3.37 3.22 12.21
N ALA A 113 2.42 4.11 11.91
CA ALA A 113 2.29 4.71 10.59
C ALA A 113 3.52 5.55 10.23
N ALA A 114 4.01 6.38 11.16
CA ALA A 114 5.21 7.18 10.95
C ALA A 114 6.48 6.33 10.77
N SER A 115 6.55 5.17 11.43
CA SER A 115 7.65 4.20 11.28
C SER A 115 7.50 3.24 10.09
N GLU A 116 6.44 3.41 9.28
CA GLU A 116 6.10 2.56 8.14
C GLU A 116 6.06 1.07 8.49
N LEU A 117 5.49 0.73 9.64
CA LEU A 117 5.48 -0.65 10.17
C LEU A 117 4.92 -1.66 9.15
N GLY A 118 3.84 -1.28 8.46
CA GLY A 118 3.23 -2.11 7.42
C GLY A 118 4.16 -2.35 6.24
N SER A 119 4.82 -1.31 5.73
CA SER A 119 5.78 -1.41 4.64
C SER A 119 6.95 -2.31 5.02
N ARG A 120 7.53 -2.11 6.21
CA ARG A 120 8.65 -2.93 6.69
C ARG A 120 8.30 -4.41 6.83
N ALA A 121 7.11 -4.72 7.35
CA ALA A 121 6.63 -6.09 7.43
C ALA A 121 6.36 -6.68 6.05
N HIS A 122 5.80 -5.90 5.13
CA HIS A 122 5.56 -6.31 3.75
C HIS A 122 6.86 -6.57 2.98
N ASP A 123 7.84 -5.66 3.07
CA ASP A 123 9.13 -5.79 2.40
C ASP A 123 9.87 -7.06 2.84
N ALA A 124 9.81 -7.37 4.14
CA ALA A 124 10.38 -8.60 4.66
C ALA A 124 9.67 -9.85 4.12
N LEU A 125 8.33 -9.84 4.01
CA LEU A 125 7.58 -10.94 3.40
C LEU A 125 7.92 -11.10 1.91
N VAL A 126 8.01 -10.00 1.17
CA VAL A 126 8.39 -10.04 -0.25
C VAL A 126 9.79 -10.62 -0.38
N LYS A 127 10.73 -10.21 0.47
CA LYS A 127 12.08 -10.77 0.47
C LYS A 127 12.08 -12.27 0.80
N ASP A 128 11.47 -12.67 1.91
CA ASP A 128 11.49 -14.05 2.39
C ASP A 128 10.82 -15.04 1.42
N TYR A 129 9.78 -14.61 0.70
CA TYR A 129 8.97 -15.50 -0.14
C TYR A 129 9.12 -15.32 -1.64
N LEU A 130 9.58 -14.14 -2.12
CA LEU A 130 9.59 -13.81 -3.54
C LEU A 130 10.98 -13.43 -4.07
N GLU A 131 12.03 -13.38 -3.24
CA GLU A 131 13.39 -13.03 -3.70
C GLU A 131 13.94 -13.98 -4.76
N GLY A 132 13.59 -15.27 -4.69
CA GLY A 132 14.01 -16.29 -5.67
C GLY A 132 13.03 -16.56 -6.81
N GLU A 133 11.87 -15.88 -6.83
CA GLU A 133 10.79 -16.17 -7.77
C GLU A 133 10.81 -15.17 -8.94
N LEU A 134 10.66 -15.68 -10.18
CA LEU A 134 10.61 -14.82 -11.36
C LEU A 134 9.20 -14.23 -11.53
N LEU A 135 9.04 -12.95 -11.22
CA LEU A 135 7.79 -12.20 -11.40
C LEU A 135 7.67 -11.69 -12.85
N GLY A 136 7.03 -12.49 -13.72
CA GLY A 136 6.88 -12.17 -15.15
C GLY A 136 5.77 -11.17 -15.52
N HIS A 137 4.93 -10.78 -14.57
CA HIS A 137 3.82 -9.85 -14.81
C HIS A 137 3.83 -8.71 -13.78
N ILE A 138 3.80 -7.48 -14.27
CA ILE A 138 3.65 -6.28 -13.44
C ILE A 138 2.27 -5.69 -13.75
N SER A 139 1.29 -5.96 -12.89
CA SER A 139 -0.01 -5.29 -12.94
C SER A 139 0.14 -3.87 -12.40
N ARG A 140 0.21 -2.88 -13.29
CA ARG A 140 0.22 -1.46 -12.92
C ARG A 140 -1.19 -0.90 -13.04
N ASP A 141 -1.89 -0.80 -11.92
CA ASP A 141 -3.18 -0.13 -11.85
C ASP A 141 -3.01 1.34 -11.48
N SER A 142 -3.78 2.20 -12.13
CA SER A 142 -3.89 3.62 -11.76
C SER A 142 -5.03 3.80 -10.76
N THR A 143 -4.76 4.42 -9.60
CA THR A 143 -5.80 4.85 -8.68
C THR A 143 -6.19 6.30 -8.96
N ALA A 144 -7.49 6.59 -8.99
CA ALA A 144 -7.98 7.96 -9.16
C ALA A 144 -7.71 8.76 -7.88
N ILE A 145 -6.78 9.70 -7.95
CA ILE A 145 -6.55 10.68 -6.88
C ILE A 145 -7.53 11.84 -7.10
N VAL A 146 -8.25 12.25 -6.06
CA VAL A 146 -9.14 13.43 -6.12
C VAL A 146 -8.28 14.69 -6.16
N GLY A 147 -7.87 15.11 -7.35
CA GLY A 147 -7.25 16.41 -7.59
C GLY A 147 -8.30 17.47 -7.91
N ARG A 148 -8.29 18.61 -7.21
CA ARG A 148 -9.09 19.80 -7.59
C ARG A 148 -8.44 20.55 -8.76
N GLU A 149 -8.05 19.83 -9.80
CA GLU A 149 -7.38 20.41 -10.96
C GLU A 149 -8.37 20.59 -12.10
N LYS A 150 -8.46 21.82 -12.63
CA LYS A 150 -9.22 22.09 -13.86
C LYS A 150 -8.29 21.89 -15.06
N PRO A 151 -8.77 21.29 -16.17
CA PRO A 151 -7.95 21.11 -17.36
C PRO A 151 -7.54 22.47 -17.93
N VAL A 152 -6.24 22.62 -18.20
CA VAL A 152 -5.71 23.87 -18.78
C VAL A 152 -5.95 23.88 -20.29
N ARG A 153 -6.43 25.01 -20.83
CA ARG A 153 -6.59 25.18 -22.27
C ARG A 153 -5.21 25.14 -22.94
N LYS A 154 -5.01 24.17 -23.84
CA LYS A 154 -3.80 24.11 -24.66
C LYS A 154 -3.81 25.26 -25.67
N VAL A 155 -2.72 26.01 -25.72
CA VAL A 155 -2.48 27.00 -26.78
C VAL A 155 -2.26 26.23 -28.08
N LYS A 156 -3.09 26.49 -29.10
CA LYS A 156 -2.91 25.89 -30.41
C LYS A 156 -1.89 26.70 -31.17
N GLU A 157 -0.74 26.10 -31.47
CA GLU A 157 0.22 26.69 -32.39
C GLU A 157 -0.41 26.81 -33.80
N GLN A 158 -0.21 27.96 -34.42
CA GLN A 158 -0.66 28.18 -35.79
C GLN A 158 0.22 27.36 -36.74
N LYS A 159 -0.34 26.29 -37.28
CA LYS A 159 0.35 25.50 -38.30
C LYS A 159 0.38 26.30 -39.60
N LYS A 160 1.58 26.61 -40.08
CA LYS A 160 1.76 27.18 -41.42
C LYS A 160 1.24 26.18 -42.46
N PRO A 161 0.42 26.60 -43.44
CA PRO A 161 -0.07 25.70 -44.49
C PRO A 161 1.12 25.15 -45.27
N ARG A 162 1.22 23.83 -45.35
CA ARG A 162 2.23 23.17 -46.19
C ARG A 162 1.80 23.27 -47.65
N LYS A 163 2.70 23.74 -48.52
CA LYS A 163 2.51 23.64 -49.97
C LYS A 163 2.32 22.15 -50.33
N ARG A 164 1.25 21.86 -51.06
CA ARG A 164 0.96 20.51 -51.58
C ARG A 164 1.74 20.35 -52.88
N GLY A 165 2.41 19.21 -53.07
CA GLY A 165 3.13 18.89 -54.30
C GLY A 165 4.60 18.56 -54.10
N ARG A 166 5.27 18.27 -55.22
CA ARG A 166 6.72 18.03 -55.31
C ARG A 166 7.46 19.34 -54.99
N PRO A 167 8.57 19.30 -54.24
CA PRO A 167 9.43 20.47 -54.04
C PRO A 167 9.89 21.05 -55.38
N ALA A 168 9.96 22.38 -55.48
CA ALA A 168 10.58 23.00 -56.65
C ALA A 168 12.07 22.61 -56.74
N LYS A 169 12.63 22.60 -57.94
CA LYS A 169 14.06 22.28 -58.14
C LYS A 169 14.91 23.32 -57.38
N GLY A 170 15.63 22.88 -56.35
CA GLY A 170 16.44 23.74 -55.47
C GLY A 170 15.77 24.14 -54.14
N GLU A 171 14.52 23.74 -53.89
CA GLU A 171 13.84 24.03 -52.62
C GLU A 171 14.33 23.08 -51.51
N GLN A 172 15.09 23.61 -50.55
CA GLN A 172 15.44 22.86 -49.33
C GLN A 172 14.24 22.86 -48.38
N ARG A 173 13.65 21.68 -48.17
CA ARG A 173 12.57 21.50 -47.21
C ARG A 173 13.18 21.28 -45.82
N GLU A 174 12.59 21.92 -44.80
CA GLU A 174 12.93 21.61 -43.41
C GLU A 174 12.78 20.09 -43.16
N PRO A 175 13.75 19.47 -42.48
CA PRO A 175 13.69 18.05 -42.16
C PRO A 175 12.44 17.74 -41.33
N VAL A 176 11.89 16.54 -41.53
CA VAL A 176 10.74 16.09 -40.77
C VAL A 176 11.16 15.96 -39.31
N VAL A 177 10.50 16.72 -38.43
CA VAL A 177 10.68 16.56 -36.98
C VAL A 177 10.37 15.11 -36.61
N GLU A 178 11.27 14.48 -35.87
CA GLU A 178 11.14 13.09 -35.40
C GLU A 178 9.82 12.88 -34.66
N LYS A 179 9.20 11.71 -34.87
CA LYS A 179 8.00 11.37 -34.12
C LYS A 179 8.35 11.09 -32.67
N ARG A 180 7.41 11.38 -31.76
CA ARG A 180 7.59 11.14 -30.32
C ARG A 180 8.06 9.71 -29.99
N LEU A 181 7.50 8.70 -30.66
CA LEU A 181 7.87 7.29 -30.44
C LEU A 181 9.30 6.99 -30.89
N GLU A 182 9.74 7.59 -32.00
CA GLU A 182 11.10 7.40 -32.54
C GLU A 182 12.12 8.07 -31.59
N ARG A 183 11.80 9.27 -31.07
CA ARG A 183 12.63 9.96 -30.08
C ARG A 183 12.75 9.19 -28.76
N GLN A 184 11.68 8.55 -28.30
CA GLN A 184 11.66 7.82 -27.02
C GLN A 184 12.64 6.64 -26.97
N LEU A 185 13.04 6.09 -28.12
CA LEU A 185 14.00 4.97 -28.19
C LEU A 185 15.41 5.38 -27.75
N GLY A 186 15.80 6.64 -27.97
CA GLY A 186 17.11 7.18 -27.59
C GLY A 186 17.09 8.12 -26.40
N GLN A 187 15.91 8.32 -25.78
CA GLN A 187 15.71 9.31 -24.73
C GLN A 187 16.19 8.78 -23.37
N SER A 188 16.86 9.63 -22.60
CA SER A 188 17.21 9.29 -21.21
C SER A 188 15.98 9.31 -20.30
N VAL A 189 16.02 8.53 -19.22
CA VAL A 189 14.91 8.46 -18.24
C VAL A 189 14.58 9.85 -17.66
N GLY A 190 15.60 10.66 -17.37
CA GLY A 190 15.41 12.01 -16.82
C GLY A 190 14.71 12.96 -17.78
N GLU A 191 15.02 12.89 -19.08
CA GLU A 191 14.34 13.67 -20.12
C GLU A 191 12.89 13.20 -20.30
N ALA A 192 12.66 11.89 -20.30
CA ALA A 192 11.34 11.32 -20.44
C ALA A 192 10.41 11.76 -19.29
N ILE A 193 10.92 11.79 -18.05
CA ILE A 193 10.16 12.27 -16.87
C ILE A 193 9.84 13.76 -17.01
N ARG A 194 10.78 14.59 -17.48
CA ARG A 194 10.56 16.04 -17.66
C ARG A 194 9.53 16.35 -18.74
N GLU A 195 9.39 15.49 -19.76
CA GLU A 195 8.37 15.63 -20.80
C GLU A 195 6.97 15.17 -20.37
N LEU A 196 6.83 14.50 -19.23
CA LEU A 196 5.51 14.09 -18.74
C LEU A 196 4.68 15.34 -18.39
N PRO A 197 3.40 15.38 -18.80
CA PRO A 197 2.54 16.50 -18.47
C PRO A 197 2.30 16.55 -16.96
N SER A 198 2.69 17.65 -16.32
CA SER A 198 2.46 17.90 -14.90
C SER A 198 1.09 18.52 -14.59
N ARG A 199 0.31 18.87 -15.61
CA ARG A 199 -1.01 19.52 -15.48
C ARG A 199 -2.11 18.57 -15.93
N CYS A 200 -3.25 18.61 -15.24
CA CYS A 200 -4.46 17.91 -15.66
C CYS A 200 -4.85 18.24 -17.11
N ASP A 201 -5.02 17.20 -17.92
CA ASP A 201 -5.46 17.27 -19.30
C ASP A 201 -6.70 16.39 -19.49
N ARG A 202 -7.61 16.79 -20.40
CA ARG A 202 -8.83 16.03 -20.68
C ARG A 202 -8.60 15.16 -21.92
N GLY A 203 -8.29 13.89 -21.72
CA GLY A 203 -8.26 12.89 -22.79
C GLY A 203 -9.69 12.50 -23.17
N THR A 204 -10.10 12.78 -24.40
CA THR A 204 -11.37 12.26 -24.95
C THR A 204 -11.09 11.23 -26.03
N LYS A 205 -11.58 10.00 -25.84
CA LYS A 205 -11.51 8.98 -26.89
C LYS A 205 -12.36 9.44 -28.08
N LYS A 206 -11.79 9.38 -29.28
CA LYS A 206 -12.56 9.53 -30.51
C LYS A 206 -13.21 8.20 -30.85
N ASN A 207 -14.50 8.20 -31.15
CA ASN A 207 -15.21 7.03 -31.65
C ASN A 207 -14.79 6.72 -33.10
N ALA A 208 -15.24 5.57 -33.62
CA ALA A 208 -14.95 5.12 -35.00
C ALA A 208 -15.42 6.10 -36.09
N LYS A 209 -16.37 6.99 -35.75
CA LYS A 209 -16.90 8.05 -36.63
C LYS A 209 -16.13 9.37 -36.51
N GLY A 210 -15.04 9.41 -35.74
CA GLY A 210 -14.18 10.59 -35.56
C GLY A 210 -14.65 11.61 -34.52
N TYR A 211 -15.77 11.38 -33.86
CA TYR A 211 -16.34 12.28 -32.84
C TYR A 211 -15.75 12.00 -31.46
N LYS A 212 -15.54 13.06 -30.67
CA LYS A 212 -15.15 12.97 -29.27
C LYS A 212 -16.41 12.78 -28.42
N THR A 213 -16.52 11.67 -27.70
CA THR A 213 -17.56 11.46 -26.68
C THR A 213 -17.00 11.93 -25.34
N SER A 214 -17.34 13.16 -24.94
CA SER A 214 -16.90 13.82 -23.69
C SER A 214 -17.88 13.61 -22.55
#